data_AF-A0A1G5ANR2-F1
#
_entry.id   AF-A0A1G5ANR2-F1
#
_cell.length_a   1.000
_cell.length_b   1.000
_cell.length_c   1.000
_cell.angle_alpha   90.00
_cell.angle_beta   90.00
_cell.angle_gamma   90.00
#
_symmetry.space_group_name_H-M   'P 1'
#
loop_
_entity.id
_entity.type
_entity.pdbx_description
1 polymer ?
#
loop_
_entity_poly.entity_id
_entity_poly.type
_entity_poly.pdbx_seq_one_letter_code
_entity_poly.pdbx_strand_id
1 'polypeptide(L)'
;MHIYGLHDAKRAINTILPLTGYILGFIALTLFLNIFFAGMKAQNTVQNALAAHVAVTTVLSYLVMTFFLGRITELIFGLRPMPALALIRKKLPGYLLATLLLVLIVTPLFIMVSALFFPGNPQALFYTIMITLKILPIYVFPLVFITGQARHAVFTGIKCLIGNVSDSLFLIVLSVLAFLFEGYLLPELLPSLGNSTIASVITVSCNIFFSLYIFTAAAWVMKEKIYSDGESDKPGTLH
;
A
#
# COMPACT_ATOMS: atom_id res chain seq x y z
N MET A 1 28.46 22.94 -16.75
CA MET A 1 27.57 21.76 -16.81
C MET A 1 28.38 20.52 -16.43
N HIS A 2 28.22 19.94 -15.22
CA HIS A 2 28.42 18.50 -14.93
C HIS A 2 28.45 18.09 -13.43
N ILE A 3 28.32 19.00 -12.46
CA ILE A 3 28.46 18.63 -11.03
C ILE A 3 27.12 18.26 -10.36
N TYR A 4 25.97 18.64 -10.92
CA TYR A 4 24.66 18.30 -10.35
C TYR A 4 24.30 16.81 -10.47
N GLY A 5 24.70 16.13 -11.56
CA GLY A 5 24.33 14.73 -11.80
C GLY A 5 24.98 13.72 -10.84
N LEU A 6 26.16 13.99 -10.30
CA LEU A 6 26.86 13.05 -9.40
C LEU A 6 26.30 13.07 -7.99
N HIS A 7 25.86 14.26 -7.53
CA HIS A 7 25.26 14.44 -6.22
C HIS A 7 23.84 13.82 -6.19
N ASP A 8 23.10 13.95 -7.29
CA ASP A 8 21.80 13.30 -7.47
C ASP A 8 21.93 11.80 -7.67
N ALA A 9 22.95 11.31 -8.40
CA ALA A 9 23.21 9.87 -8.52
C ALA A 9 23.60 9.23 -7.19
N LYS A 10 24.47 9.88 -6.39
CA LYS A 10 24.85 9.39 -5.06
C LYS A 10 23.67 9.41 -4.09
N ARG A 11 22.82 10.44 -4.17
CA ARG A 11 21.58 10.52 -3.38
C ARG A 11 20.57 9.46 -3.82
N ALA A 12 20.40 9.25 -5.12
CA ALA A 12 19.55 8.20 -5.68
C ALA A 12 20.05 6.82 -5.26
N ILE A 13 21.33 6.51 -5.37
CA ILE A 13 21.90 5.22 -4.95
C ILE A 13 21.74 5.01 -3.44
N ASN A 14 22.01 6.04 -2.61
CA ASN A 14 21.83 5.98 -1.16
C ASN A 14 20.37 5.83 -0.72
N THR A 15 19.42 6.13 -1.61
CA THR A 15 17.98 6.02 -1.35
C THR A 15 17.43 4.70 -1.92
N ILE A 16 17.82 4.34 -3.14
CA ILE A 16 17.32 3.17 -3.88
C ILE A 16 17.80 1.87 -3.24
N LEU A 17 19.08 1.77 -2.86
CA LEU A 17 19.64 0.54 -2.28
C LEU A 17 18.93 0.10 -0.98
N PRO A 18 18.75 0.97 0.04
CA PRO A 18 18.00 0.59 1.22
C PRO A 18 16.51 0.36 0.93
N LEU A 19 15.92 1.10 -0.01
CA LEU A 19 14.53 0.90 -0.44
C LEU A 19 14.32 -0.51 -1.01
N THR A 20 15.21 -0.98 -1.89
CA THR A 20 15.17 -2.34 -2.44
C THR A 20 15.33 -3.38 -1.33
N GLY A 21 16.24 -3.15 -0.37
CA GLY A 21 16.41 -4.03 0.79
C GLY A 21 15.14 -4.14 1.64
N TYR A 22 14.44 -3.02 1.86
CA TYR A 22 13.17 -3.00 2.57
C TYR A 22 12.06 -3.75 1.82
N ILE A 23 11.94 -3.54 0.51
CA ILE A 23 10.96 -4.25 -0.33
C ILE A 23 11.19 -5.77 -0.27
N LEU A 24 12.44 -6.21 -0.46
CA LEU A 24 12.79 -7.63 -0.40
C LEU A 24 12.57 -8.24 0.99
N GLY A 25 12.91 -7.50 2.05
CA GLY A 25 12.66 -7.92 3.43
C GLY A 25 11.17 -8.09 3.74
N PHE A 26 10.31 -7.22 3.20
CA PHE A 26 8.86 -7.34 3.39
C PHE A 26 8.28 -8.55 2.66
N ILE A 27 8.74 -8.81 1.43
CA ILE A 27 8.38 -10.00 0.67
C ILE A 27 8.77 -11.24 1.46
N ALA A 28 10.03 -11.36 1.87
CA ALA A 28 10.53 -12.52 2.61
C ALA A 28 9.73 -12.80 3.91
N LEU A 29 9.43 -11.75 4.68
CA LEU A 29 8.66 -11.89 5.93
C LEU A 29 7.22 -12.34 5.67
N THR A 30 6.55 -11.76 4.67
CA THR A 30 5.17 -12.14 4.33
C THR A 30 5.10 -13.58 3.84
N LEU A 31 6.07 -14.01 3.03
CA LEU A 31 6.17 -15.39 2.57
C LEU A 31 6.40 -16.37 3.73
N PHE A 32 7.30 -16.03 4.65
CA PHE A 32 7.54 -16.84 5.84
C PHE A 32 6.26 -17.06 6.65
N LEU A 33 5.48 -16.00 6.86
CA LEU A 33 4.21 -16.09 7.61
C LEU A 33 3.18 -16.96 6.90
N ASN A 34 3.01 -16.78 5.60
CA ASN A 34 2.08 -17.60 4.82
C ASN A 34 2.45 -19.09 4.87
N ILE A 35 3.75 -19.42 4.76
CA ILE A 35 4.23 -20.81 4.82
C ILE A 35 4.07 -21.39 6.23
N PHE A 36 4.47 -20.64 7.26
CA PHE A 36 4.42 -21.08 8.66
C PHE A 36 2.99 -21.46 9.07
N PHE A 37 2.01 -20.61 8.77
CA PHE A 37 0.63 -20.89 9.12
C PHE A 37 -0.06 -21.92 8.21
N ALA A 38 0.37 -22.05 6.93
CA ALA A 38 -0.08 -23.14 6.07
C ALA A 38 0.34 -24.50 6.65
N GLY A 39 1.53 -24.60 7.25
CA GLY A 39 1.99 -25.81 7.94
C GLY A 39 1.13 -26.20 9.15
N MET A 40 0.62 -25.23 9.92
CA MET A 40 -0.23 -25.51 11.09
C MET A 40 -1.64 -25.98 10.73
N LYS A 41 -2.17 -25.57 9.56
CA LYS A 41 -3.50 -26.01 9.07
C LYS A 41 -3.59 -27.52 8.82
N ALA A 42 -2.46 -28.20 8.61
CA ALA A 42 -2.43 -29.64 8.36
C ALA A 42 -2.74 -30.51 9.59
N GLN A 43 -2.84 -29.93 10.80
CA GLN A 43 -2.87 -30.71 12.05
C GLN A 43 -4.15 -30.59 12.91
N ASN A 44 -5.08 -29.64 12.74
CA ASN A 44 -6.26 -29.51 13.63
C ASN A 44 -7.50 -28.81 13.03
N THR A 45 -8.64 -28.96 13.72
CA THR A 45 -10.02 -28.53 13.42
C THR A 45 -10.19 -27.20 12.65
N VAL A 46 -10.92 -27.28 11.53
CA VAL A 46 -10.75 -26.44 10.33
C VAL A 46 -11.30 -25.00 10.45
N GLN A 47 -12.28 -24.71 11.31
CA GLN A 47 -12.91 -23.38 11.35
C GLN A 47 -12.25 -22.39 12.32
N ASN A 48 -11.98 -22.79 13.58
CA ASN A 48 -11.36 -21.91 14.56
C ASN A 48 -9.89 -21.61 14.21
N ALA A 49 -9.19 -22.59 13.63
CA ALA A 49 -7.82 -22.42 13.14
C ALA A 49 -7.74 -21.47 11.93
N LEU A 50 -8.75 -21.49 11.04
CA LEU A 50 -8.80 -20.57 9.90
C LEU A 50 -9.04 -19.12 10.36
N ALA A 51 -9.99 -18.90 11.26
CA ALA A 51 -10.27 -17.57 11.81
C ALA A 51 -9.06 -17.00 12.56
N ALA A 52 -8.40 -17.81 13.39
CA ALA A 52 -7.18 -17.40 14.10
C ALA A 52 -6.03 -17.09 13.12
N HIS A 53 -5.85 -17.90 12.08
CA HIS A 53 -4.85 -17.66 11.05
C HIS A 53 -5.09 -16.33 10.32
N VAL A 54 -6.32 -16.08 9.86
CA VAL A 54 -6.68 -14.84 9.17
C VAL A 54 -6.50 -13.64 10.10
N ALA A 55 -6.91 -13.74 11.36
CA ALA A 55 -6.73 -12.66 12.33
C ALA A 55 -5.25 -12.33 12.56
N VAL A 56 -4.41 -13.34 12.83
CA VAL A 56 -2.98 -13.12 13.09
C VAL A 56 -2.24 -12.60 11.86
N THR A 57 -2.50 -13.17 10.68
CA THR A 57 -1.88 -12.70 9.43
C THR A 57 -2.30 -11.29 9.09
N THR A 58 -3.56 -10.92 9.31
CA THR A 58 -4.05 -9.57 9.09
C THR A 58 -3.38 -8.58 10.03
N VAL A 59 -3.38 -8.85 11.34
CA VAL A 59 -2.74 -7.97 12.34
C VAL A 59 -1.25 -7.79 12.01
N LEU A 60 -0.57 -8.88 11.70
CA LEU A 60 0.86 -8.83 11.40
C LEU A 60 1.13 -8.08 10.10
N SER A 61 0.28 -8.23 9.08
CA SER A 61 0.37 -7.47 7.84
C SER A 61 0.25 -5.96 8.09
N TYR A 62 -0.67 -5.52 8.95
CA TYR A 62 -0.78 -4.10 9.30
C TYR A 62 0.47 -3.57 10.04
N LEU A 63 1.01 -4.33 11.00
CA LEU A 63 2.21 -3.95 11.73
C LEU A 63 3.42 -3.82 10.81
N VAL A 64 3.62 -4.84 9.98
CA VAL A 64 4.75 -4.94 9.09
C VAL A 64 4.64 -3.88 7.99
N MET A 65 3.47 -3.70 7.37
CA MET A 65 3.22 -2.64 6.40
C MET A 65 3.50 -1.25 7.01
N THR A 66 3.03 -1.00 8.25
CA THR A 66 3.30 0.27 8.93
C THR A 66 4.79 0.55 9.10
N PHE A 67 5.56 -0.48 9.47
CA PHE A 67 7.00 -0.35 9.58
C PHE A 67 7.65 0.01 8.23
N PHE A 68 7.35 -0.75 7.17
CA PHE A 68 7.97 -0.53 5.86
C PHE A 68 7.55 0.79 5.23
N LEU A 69 6.25 1.12 5.21
CA LEU A 69 5.76 2.40 4.69
C LEU A 69 6.35 3.58 5.48
N GLY A 70 6.46 3.45 6.80
CA GLY A 70 7.09 4.45 7.65
C GLY A 70 8.57 4.67 7.30
N ARG A 71 9.34 3.58 7.10
CA ARG A 71 10.75 3.67 6.67
C ARG A 71 10.92 4.29 5.29
N ILE A 72 10.07 3.91 4.35
CA ILE A 72 10.06 4.49 3.00
C ILE A 72 9.78 6.00 3.09
N THR A 73 8.83 6.40 3.93
CA THR A 73 8.50 7.82 4.13
C THR A 73 9.66 8.59 4.77
N GLU A 74 10.29 8.04 5.82
CA GLU A 74 11.47 8.65 6.45
C GLU A 74 12.59 8.87 5.44
N LEU A 75 12.83 7.88 4.57
CA LEU A 75 13.87 7.91 3.56
C LEU A 75 13.57 8.93 2.45
N ILE A 76 12.36 8.94 1.89
CA ILE A 76 11.95 9.85 0.81
C ILE A 76 11.99 11.31 1.30
N PHE A 77 11.47 11.58 2.50
CA PHE A 77 11.38 12.93 3.06
C PHE A 77 12.61 13.35 3.88
N GLY A 78 13.63 12.50 4.01
CA GLY A 78 14.85 12.80 4.76
C GLY A 78 14.63 13.03 6.25
N LEU A 79 13.61 12.38 6.83
CA LEU A 79 13.29 12.48 8.26
C LEU A 79 14.31 11.68 9.08
N ARG A 80 14.50 12.06 10.36
CA ARG A 80 15.35 11.27 11.26
C ARG A 80 14.77 9.86 11.45
N PRO A 81 15.58 8.80 11.29
CA PRO A 81 15.10 7.43 11.43
C PRO A 81 14.65 7.19 12.87
N MET A 82 13.39 6.84 13.06
CA MET A 82 12.86 6.48 14.37
C MET A 82 13.17 5.02 14.71
N PRO A 83 13.24 4.63 16.00
CA PRO A 83 13.27 3.21 16.34
C PRO A 83 11.98 2.52 15.90
N ALA A 84 12.06 1.24 15.51
CA ALA A 84 10.97 0.50 14.87
C ALA A 84 9.66 0.54 15.68
N LEU A 85 9.74 0.33 16.99
CA LEU A 85 8.58 0.34 17.87
C LEU A 85 7.92 1.73 17.96
N ALA A 86 8.73 2.80 17.98
CA ALA A 86 8.20 4.16 18.01
C ALA A 86 7.52 4.53 16.68
N LEU A 87 8.08 4.09 15.56
CA LEU A 87 7.50 4.27 14.23
C LEU A 87 6.11 3.62 14.15
N ILE A 88 6.01 2.35 14.54
CA ILE A 88 4.74 1.62 14.57
C ILE A 88 3.76 2.31 15.51
N ARG A 89 4.15 2.60 16.75
CA ARG A 89 3.27 3.23 17.75
C ARG A 89 2.72 4.59 17.26
N LYS A 90 3.54 5.38 16.55
CA LYS A 90 3.17 6.71 16.07
C LYS A 90 2.31 6.66 14.81
N LYS A 91 2.55 5.72 13.89
CA LYS A 91 1.92 5.71 12.56
C LYS A 91 0.77 4.70 12.42
N LEU A 92 0.78 3.61 13.20
CA LEU A 92 -0.24 2.57 13.15
C LEU A 92 -1.66 3.08 13.43
N PRO A 93 -1.92 3.93 14.46
CA PRO A 93 -3.28 4.38 14.73
C PRO A 93 -3.86 5.21 13.58
N GLY A 94 -3.04 6.09 12.98
CA GLY A 94 -3.43 6.88 11.83
C GLY A 94 -3.71 6.01 10.60
N TYR A 95 -2.85 5.01 10.35
CA TYR A 95 -3.02 4.07 9.25
C TYR A 95 -4.30 3.23 9.38
N LEU A 96 -4.57 2.68 10.57
CA LEU A 96 -5.80 1.94 10.86
C LEU A 96 -7.03 2.82 10.73
N LEU A 97 -6.99 4.04 11.28
CA LEU A 97 -8.11 4.97 11.21
C LEU A 97 -8.41 5.40 9.77
N ALA A 98 -7.38 5.67 8.96
CA ALA A 98 -7.56 6.01 7.55
C ALA A 98 -8.14 4.84 6.75
N THR A 99 -7.67 3.62 7.02
CA THR A 99 -8.22 2.41 6.40
C THR A 99 -9.69 2.23 6.75
N LEU A 100 -10.05 2.38 8.02
CA LEU A 100 -11.43 2.29 8.48
C LEU A 100 -12.33 3.38 7.87
N LEU A 101 -11.84 4.63 7.81
CA LEU A 101 -12.56 5.73 7.17
C LEU A 101 -12.78 5.49 5.68
N LEU A 102 -11.76 5.02 4.97
CA LEU A 102 -11.89 4.67 3.56
C LEU A 102 -12.96 3.60 3.36
N VAL A 103 -12.89 2.49 4.09
CA VAL A 103 -13.90 1.42 4.00
C VAL A 103 -15.29 1.95 4.32
N LEU A 104 -15.45 2.76 5.36
CA LEU A 104 -16.74 3.31 5.79
C LEU A 104 -17.34 4.28 4.75
N ILE A 105 -16.52 5.07 4.06
CA ILE A 105 -16.99 6.01 3.03
C ILE A 105 -17.31 5.28 1.72
N VAL A 106 -16.44 4.36 1.33
CA VAL A 106 -16.48 3.64 0.05
C VAL A 106 -17.65 2.66 0.04
N THR A 107 -17.75 1.80 1.05
CA THR A 107 -18.73 0.68 1.07
C THR A 107 -20.18 1.13 0.79
N PRO A 108 -20.78 2.11 1.51
CA PRO A 108 -22.15 2.53 1.25
C PRO A 108 -22.33 3.19 -0.13
N LEU A 109 -21.33 3.97 -0.58
CA LEU A 109 -21.35 4.58 -1.90
C LEU A 109 -21.39 3.52 -3.01
N PHE A 110 -20.59 2.45 -2.89
CA PHE A 110 -20.58 1.36 -3.86
C PHE A 110 -21.84 0.49 -3.82
N ILE A 111 -22.40 0.24 -2.64
CA ILE A 111 -23.71 -0.42 -2.53
C ILE A 111 -24.76 0.40 -3.30
N MET A 112 -24.79 1.72 -3.10
CA MET A 112 -25.71 2.60 -3.81
C MET A 112 -25.48 2.60 -5.34
N VAL A 113 -24.24 2.78 -5.80
CA VAL A 113 -23.89 2.77 -7.22
C VAL A 113 -24.24 1.42 -7.86
N SER A 114 -23.96 0.31 -7.17
CA SER A 114 -24.31 -1.01 -7.70
C SER A 114 -25.83 -1.23 -7.82
N ALA A 115 -26.60 -0.77 -6.85
CA ALA A 115 -28.06 -0.89 -6.88
C ALA A 115 -28.66 -0.08 -8.04
N LEU A 116 -28.01 1.03 -8.42
CA LEU A 116 -28.47 1.90 -9.50
C LEU A 116 -28.00 1.46 -10.89
N PHE A 117 -26.73 1.05 -11.04
CA PHE A 117 -26.10 0.81 -12.35
C PHE A 117 -25.91 -0.67 -12.69
N PHE A 118 -25.89 -1.55 -11.69
CA PHE A 118 -25.66 -2.99 -11.86
C PHE A 118 -26.69 -3.84 -11.10
N PRO A 119 -28.01 -3.58 -11.28
CA PRO A 119 -29.03 -4.30 -10.54
C PRO A 119 -28.91 -5.81 -10.80
N GLY A 120 -28.72 -6.57 -9.72
CA GLY A 120 -28.59 -8.04 -9.78
C GLY A 120 -27.23 -8.57 -10.22
N ASN A 121 -26.18 -7.74 -10.36
CA ASN A 121 -24.83 -8.21 -10.69
C ASN A 121 -23.83 -8.03 -9.52
N PRO A 122 -23.75 -9.00 -8.59
CA PRO A 122 -22.87 -8.92 -7.43
C PRO A 122 -21.37 -8.98 -7.79
N GLN A 123 -21.02 -9.58 -8.93
CA GLN A 123 -19.63 -9.63 -9.39
C GLN A 123 -19.14 -8.25 -9.81
N ALA A 124 -19.93 -7.49 -10.56
CA ALA A 124 -19.60 -6.12 -10.93
C ALA A 124 -19.39 -5.22 -9.69
N LEU A 125 -20.24 -5.36 -8.66
CA LEU A 125 -20.04 -4.67 -7.37
C LEU A 125 -18.71 -5.06 -6.73
N PHE A 126 -18.41 -6.36 -6.64
CA PHE A 126 -17.18 -6.85 -6.01
C PHE A 126 -15.92 -6.27 -6.68
N TYR A 127 -15.83 -6.35 -8.02
CA TYR A 127 -14.68 -5.83 -8.75
C TYR A 127 -14.55 -4.31 -8.62
N THR A 128 -15.67 -3.58 -8.67
CA THR A 128 -15.65 -2.12 -8.54
C THR A 128 -15.16 -1.70 -7.15
N ILE A 129 -15.62 -2.37 -6.09
CA ILE A 129 -15.16 -2.12 -4.72
C ILE A 129 -13.66 -2.41 -4.59
N MET A 130 -13.21 -3.57 -5.08
CA MET A 130 -11.81 -3.98 -4.96
C MET A 130 -10.86 -3.05 -5.70
N ILE A 131 -11.19 -2.66 -6.93
CA ILE A 131 -10.40 -1.69 -7.70
C ILE A 131 -10.37 -0.33 -6.98
N THR A 132 -11.51 0.14 -6.48
CA THR A 132 -11.56 1.43 -5.78
C THR A 132 -10.73 1.40 -4.49
N LEU A 133 -10.81 0.32 -3.72
CA LEU A 133 -9.99 0.13 -2.52
C LEU A 133 -8.48 0.02 -2.83
N LYS A 134 -8.08 -0.27 -4.07
CA LYS A 134 -6.66 -0.21 -4.50
C LYS A 134 -6.26 1.20 -4.94
N ILE A 135 -7.17 1.96 -5.56
CA ILE A 135 -6.90 3.29 -6.11
C ILE A 135 -6.93 4.40 -5.05
N LEU A 136 -7.95 4.43 -4.18
CA LEU A 136 -8.11 5.51 -3.20
C LEU A 136 -6.91 5.66 -2.25
N PRO A 137 -6.28 4.57 -1.77
CA PRO A 137 -5.14 4.69 -0.88
C PRO A 137 -3.88 5.28 -1.49
N ILE A 138 -3.77 5.37 -2.84
CA ILE A 138 -2.56 5.81 -3.56
C ILE A 138 -1.98 7.08 -2.92
N TYR A 139 -2.82 8.11 -2.70
CA TYR A 139 -2.38 9.32 -2.02
C TYR A 139 -2.76 9.38 -0.54
N VAL A 140 -3.84 8.71 -0.12
CA VAL A 140 -4.26 8.77 1.28
C VAL A 140 -3.17 8.21 2.20
N PHE A 141 -2.60 7.04 1.89
CA PHE A 141 -1.62 6.40 2.77
C PHE A 141 -0.33 7.21 2.89
N PRO A 142 0.36 7.63 1.81
CA PRO A 142 1.51 8.52 1.93
C PRO A 142 1.20 9.76 2.79
N LEU A 143 0.04 10.40 2.58
CA LEU A 143 -0.33 11.60 3.34
C LEU A 143 -0.55 11.31 4.84
N VAL A 144 -1.13 10.16 5.19
CA VAL A 144 -1.26 9.71 6.59
C VAL A 144 0.12 9.53 7.21
N PHE A 145 1.05 8.90 6.48
CA PHE A 145 2.41 8.67 6.97
C PHE A 145 3.24 9.94 7.05
N ILE A 146 2.96 10.96 6.25
CA ILE A 146 3.62 12.27 6.34
C ILE A 146 3.01 13.09 7.48
N THR A 147 1.72 13.38 7.40
CA THR A 147 1.03 14.33 8.29
C THR A 147 0.70 13.76 9.68
N GLY A 148 0.53 12.43 9.79
CA GLY A 148 0.02 11.78 11.00
C GLY A 148 -1.47 12.04 11.28
N GLN A 149 -2.17 12.77 10.42
CA GLN A 149 -3.58 13.14 10.62
C GLN A 149 -4.50 12.38 9.68
N ALA A 150 -5.09 11.28 10.17
CA ALA A 150 -5.88 10.38 9.32
C ALA A 150 -7.08 11.06 8.63
N ARG A 151 -7.87 11.86 9.36
CA ARG A 151 -9.08 12.50 8.81
C ARG A 151 -8.73 13.46 7.67
N HIS A 152 -7.84 14.41 7.95
CA HIS A 152 -7.37 15.35 6.94
C HIS A 152 -6.75 14.61 5.75
N ALA A 153 -5.96 13.57 6.01
CA ALA A 153 -5.31 12.80 4.96
C ALA A 153 -6.25 12.04 4.03
N VAL A 154 -7.35 11.50 4.54
CA VAL A 154 -8.38 10.84 3.71
C VAL A 154 -9.00 11.84 2.74
N PHE A 155 -9.50 12.97 3.24
CA PHE A 155 -10.16 13.96 2.38
C PHE A 155 -9.19 14.61 1.41
N THR A 156 -8.00 15.00 1.88
CA THR A 156 -6.98 15.63 1.04
C THR A 156 -6.42 14.64 0.02
N GLY A 157 -6.19 13.37 0.40
CA GLY A 157 -5.72 12.35 -0.53
C GLY A 157 -6.72 12.06 -1.65
N ILE A 158 -8.02 12.00 -1.34
CA ILE A 158 -9.08 11.87 -2.36
C ILE A 158 -9.10 13.12 -3.27
N LYS A 159 -9.00 14.32 -2.69
CA LYS A 159 -8.91 15.56 -3.48
C LYS A 159 -7.67 15.58 -4.39
N CYS A 160 -6.51 15.13 -3.92
CA CYS A 160 -5.30 15.03 -4.73
C CYS A 160 -5.49 14.06 -5.90
N LEU A 161 -6.13 12.92 -5.67
CA LEU A 161 -6.41 11.93 -6.72
C LEU A 161 -7.32 12.51 -7.81
N ILE A 162 -8.36 13.26 -7.44
CA ILE A 162 -9.31 13.89 -8.38
C ILE A 162 -8.69 15.11 -9.07
N GLY A 163 -7.93 15.91 -8.34
CA GLY A 163 -7.32 17.13 -8.85
C GLY A 163 -6.11 16.89 -9.74
N ASN A 164 -5.44 15.73 -9.60
CA ASN A 164 -4.19 15.45 -10.31
C ASN A 164 -4.24 14.15 -11.14
N VAL A 165 -5.42 13.84 -11.69
CA VAL A 165 -5.68 12.59 -12.43
C VAL A 165 -4.64 12.32 -13.51
N SER A 166 -4.13 13.33 -14.23
CA SER A 166 -3.14 13.13 -15.29
C SER A 166 -1.83 12.52 -14.77
N ASP A 167 -1.33 13.00 -13.63
CA ASP A 167 -0.12 12.49 -13.00
C ASP A 167 -0.38 11.13 -12.32
N SER A 168 -1.59 10.98 -11.78
CA SER A 168 -2.02 9.76 -11.11
C SER A 168 -2.41 8.65 -12.07
N LEU A 169 -2.64 8.95 -13.35
CA LEU A 169 -3.19 8.01 -14.32
C LEU A 169 -2.30 6.78 -14.46
N PHE A 170 -0.99 6.96 -14.51
CA PHE A 170 -0.04 5.85 -14.55
C PHE A 170 -0.15 4.96 -13.30
N LEU A 171 -0.26 5.56 -12.10
CA LEU A 171 -0.42 4.82 -10.84
C LEU A 171 -1.77 4.12 -10.73
N ILE A 172 -2.82 4.72 -11.28
CA ILE A 172 -4.17 4.14 -11.37
C ILE A 172 -4.14 2.92 -12.29
N VAL A 173 -3.57 3.07 -13.50
CA VAL A 173 -3.43 1.97 -14.46
C VAL A 173 -2.59 0.84 -13.85
N LEU A 174 -1.49 1.17 -13.19
CA LEU A 174 -0.65 0.17 -12.53
C LEU A 174 -1.39 -0.56 -11.39
N SER A 175 -2.18 0.16 -10.60
CA SER A 175 -3.04 -0.43 -9.55
C SER A 175 -4.08 -1.39 -10.12
N VAL A 176 -4.72 -1.02 -11.24
CA VAL A 176 -5.70 -1.86 -11.93
C VAL A 176 -5.02 -3.07 -12.55
N LEU A 177 -3.88 -2.90 -13.21
CA LEU A 177 -3.11 -4.00 -13.78
C LEU A 177 -2.62 -4.97 -12.70
N ALA A 178 -2.16 -4.48 -11.55
CA ALA A 178 -1.78 -5.32 -10.43
C ALA A 178 -2.97 -6.16 -9.91
N PHE A 179 -4.16 -5.56 -9.85
CA PHE A 179 -5.39 -6.26 -9.48
C PHE A 179 -5.81 -7.30 -10.52
N LEU A 180 -5.78 -6.96 -11.81
CA LEU A 180 -6.10 -7.89 -12.90
C LEU A 180 -5.08 -9.04 -12.99
N PHE A 181 -3.81 -8.73 -12.73
CA PHE A 181 -2.75 -9.74 -12.68
C PHE A 181 -3.02 -10.77 -11.58
N GLU A 182 -3.39 -10.29 -10.38
CA GLU A 182 -3.74 -11.13 -9.23
C GLU A 182 -5.03 -11.93 -9.47
N GLY A 183 -6.08 -11.31 -10.00
CA GLY A 183 -7.42 -11.88 -10.08
C GLY A 183 -7.69 -12.75 -11.31
N TYR A 184 -6.98 -12.54 -12.43
CA TYR A 184 -7.34 -13.14 -13.72
C TYR A 184 -6.15 -13.74 -14.46
N LEU A 185 -5.09 -12.96 -14.71
CA LEU A 185 -3.97 -13.43 -15.55
C LEU A 185 -3.20 -14.56 -14.89
N LEU A 186 -2.91 -14.46 -13.59
CA LEU A 186 -2.09 -15.45 -12.92
C LEU A 186 -2.78 -16.82 -12.77
N PRO A 187 -4.09 -16.90 -12.41
CA PRO A 187 -4.85 -18.14 -12.48
C PRO A 187 -4.94 -18.77 -13.88
N GLU A 188 -5.05 -17.95 -14.94
CA GLU A 188 -5.11 -18.44 -16.33
C GLU A 188 -3.75 -18.88 -16.89
N LEU A 189 -2.66 -18.17 -16.56
CA LEU A 189 -1.31 -18.47 -17.03
C LEU A 189 -0.73 -19.71 -16.35
N LEU A 190 -1.16 -20.00 -15.13
CA LEU A 190 -0.60 -21.06 -14.28
C LEU A 190 -1.72 -21.94 -13.67
N PRO A 191 -2.57 -22.58 -14.49
CA PRO A 191 -3.74 -23.33 -14.02
C PRO A 191 -3.35 -24.58 -13.22
N SER A 192 -2.21 -25.21 -13.53
CA SER A 192 -1.65 -26.34 -12.79
C SER A 192 -1.03 -25.96 -11.44
N LEU A 193 -0.80 -24.66 -11.23
CA LEU A 193 -0.15 -24.09 -10.06
C LEU A 193 -1.18 -23.50 -9.08
N GLY A 194 -2.46 -23.45 -9.43
CA GLY A 194 -3.55 -22.81 -8.67
C GLY A 194 -3.75 -23.29 -7.22
N ASN A 195 -3.16 -24.43 -6.84
CA ASN A 195 -3.12 -24.92 -5.44
C ASN A 195 -1.69 -25.12 -4.91
N SER A 196 -0.66 -24.72 -5.67
CA SER A 196 0.74 -24.89 -5.27
C SER A 196 1.20 -23.71 -4.40
N THR A 197 2.01 -24.00 -3.39
CA THR A 197 2.67 -23.00 -2.54
C THR A 197 3.52 -22.03 -3.37
N ILE A 198 4.02 -22.45 -4.53
CA ILE A 198 4.83 -21.61 -5.42
C ILE A 198 4.00 -20.51 -6.07
N ALA A 199 2.78 -20.84 -6.52
CA ALA A 199 1.89 -19.84 -7.12
C ALA A 199 1.51 -18.77 -6.12
N SER A 200 1.12 -19.18 -4.90
CA SER A 200 0.77 -18.22 -3.84
C SER A 200 1.96 -17.34 -3.45
N VAL A 201 3.17 -17.89 -3.41
CA VAL A 201 4.41 -17.13 -3.19
C VAL A 201 4.60 -16.07 -4.28
N ILE A 202 4.42 -16.43 -5.56
CA ILE A 202 4.56 -15.50 -6.68
C ILE A 202 3.49 -14.40 -6.59
N THR A 203 2.22 -14.75 -6.39
CA THR A 203 1.11 -13.80 -6.28
C THR A 203 1.36 -12.78 -5.18
N VAL A 204 1.71 -13.27 -3.98
CA VAL A 204 1.94 -12.42 -2.81
C VAL A 204 3.14 -11.52 -3.03
N SER A 205 4.22 -12.04 -3.61
CA SER A 205 5.44 -11.26 -3.90
C SER A 205 5.16 -10.13 -4.90
N CYS A 206 4.43 -10.42 -5.98
CA CYS A 206 4.04 -9.42 -6.98
C CYS A 206 3.11 -8.35 -6.37
N ASN A 207 2.10 -8.75 -5.61
CA ASN A 207 1.15 -7.81 -4.98
C ASN A 207 1.87 -6.86 -4.02
N ILE A 208 2.77 -7.39 -3.21
CA ILE A 208 3.62 -6.60 -2.32
C ILE A 208 4.49 -5.63 -3.11
N PHE A 209 5.17 -6.13 -4.15
CA PHE A 209 6.07 -5.31 -4.96
C PHE A 209 5.31 -4.13 -5.59
N PHE A 210 4.17 -4.39 -6.24
CA PHE A 210 3.34 -3.33 -6.81
C PHE A 210 2.83 -2.36 -5.74
N SER A 211 2.36 -2.86 -4.59
CA SER A 211 1.86 -2.00 -3.51
C SER A 211 2.93 -1.06 -2.97
N LEU A 212 4.15 -1.56 -2.72
CA LEU A 212 5.26 -0.74 -2.25
C LEU A 212 5.76 0.21 -3.34
N TYR A 213 5.79 -0.22 -4.60
CA TYR A 213 6.17 0.63 -5.72
C TYR A 213 5.19 1.79 -5.90
N ILE A 214 3.89 1.52 -5.93
CA ILE A 214 2.83 2.53 -6.06
C ILE A 214 2.91 3.52 -4.89
N PHE A 215 3.06 3.03 -3.66
CA PHE A 215 3.22 3.90 -2.49
C PHE A 215 4.47 4.78 -2.61
N THR A 216 5.61 4.21 -2.99
CA THR A 216 6.88 4.93 -3.14
C THR A 216 6.76 6.01 -4.20
N ALA A 217 6.21 5.67 -5.37
CA ALA A 217 6.00 6.60 -6.47
C ALA A 217 5.03 7.73 -6.08
N ALA A 218 3.92 7.41 -5.42
CA ALA A 218 2.97 8.40 -4.92
C ALA A 218 3.61 9.34 -3.88
N ALA A 219 4.40 8.78 -2.95
CA ALA A 219 5.12 9.56 -1.94
C ALA A 219 6.17 10.50 -2.58
N TRP A 220 6.84 10.06 -3.64
CA TRP A 220 7.73 10.91 -4.44
C TRP A 220 6.97 12.03 -5.14
N VAL A 221 5.86 11.72 -5.82
CA VAL A 221 5.00 12.73 -6.47
C VAL A 221 4.50 13.76 -5.45
N MET A 222 4.13 13.33 -4.24
CA MET A 222 3.76 14.27 -3.17
C MET A 222 4.91 15.19 -2.78
N LYS A 223 6.10 14.63 -2.58
CA LYS A 223 7.27 15.41 -2.22
C LYS A 223 7.58 16.47 -3.29
N GLU A 224 7.54 16.09 -4.56
CA GLU A 224 7.93 16.96 -5.68
C GLU A 224 6.84 17.94 -6.11
N LYS A 225 5.56 17.60 -6.03
CA LYS A 225 4.48 18.46 -6.57
C LYS A 225 3.59 19.09 -5.51
N ILE A 226 3.45 18.46 -4.34
CA ILE A 226 2.58 18.97 -3.27
C ILE A 226 3.39 19.74 -2.22
N TYR A 227 4.64 19.33 -1.98
CA TYR A 227 5.50 19.96 -0.98
C TYR A 227 6.67 20.77 -1.57
N SER A 228 6.94 20.71 -2.88
CA SER A 228 7.97 21.55 -3.53
C SER A 228 7.43 22.89 -4.02
N ASP A 229 6.14 23.01 -4.29
CA ASP A 229 5.51 24.25 -4.78
C ASP A 229 5.12 25.22 -3.65
N GLY A 230 5.38 24.85 -2.39
CA GLY A 230 5.29 25.72 -1.22
C GLY A 230 6.69 26.14 -0.76
N GLU A 231 7.04 27.40 -1.04
CA GLU A 231 8.21 28.15 -0.54
C GLU A 231 9.35 27.33 0.09
N SER A 232 10.39 27.12 -0.73
CA SER A 232 11.77 26.97 -0.27
C SER A 232 12.17 28.19 0.56
N ASP A 233 11.84 28.22 1.84
CA ASP A 233 12.63 28.77 2.95
C ASP A 233 11.75 29.06 4.16
N LYS A 234 11.42 27.99 4.90
CA LYS A 234 11.42 27.96 6.38
C LYS A 234 11.09 26.54 6.84
N PRO A 235 11.88 25.95 7.75
CA PRO A 235 11.43 24.77 8.49
C PRO A 235 10.29 25.21 9.41
N GLY A 236 9.05 25.05 8.94
CA GLY A 236 7.86 25.19 9.77
C GLY A 236 7.95 24.18 10.91
N THR A 237 8.21 24.69 12.10
CA THR A 237 8.21 23.97 13.36
C THR A 237 6.89 23.23 13.53
N LEU A 238 6.94 21.91 13.42
CA LEU A 238 5.91 21.01 13.96
C LEU A 238 6.01 21.06 15.50
N HIS A 239 5.23 21.95 16.10
CA HIS A 239 4.78 21.82 17.49
C HIS A 239 3.50 21.01 17.53
#